data_AF-A0A7H0SSB0-F1
#
_entry.id   AF-A0A7H0SSB0-F1
#
_cell.length_a   1.000
_cell.length_b   1.000
_cell.length_c   1.000
_cell.angle_alpha   90.00
_cell.angle_beta   90.00
_cell.angle_gamma   90.00
#
_symmetry.space_group_name_H-M   'P 1'
#
loop_
_entity.id
_entity.type
_entity.pdbx_description
1 polymer ?
#
loop_
_entity_poly.entity_id
_entity_poly.type
_entity_poly.pdbx_seq_one_letter_code
_entity_poly.pdbx_strand_id
1 'polypeptide(L)'
;MTRSTVATVLCAAMLSSTASFVHPGVANAAPTNPSNTDIQNALDAIRNSQGNVAGLAGAIAQVQDEINKVELHMGELREGVNKALVDLHDAQATAEQARQGVRSARDRLNTTQREIEDAQKKLDEISRTAYRHSNTGGIEAAASDDAARDALDRQTYLRTNAEEQQQAISALDQARTEHANEESRLRAARDLAEQRESEAAAAKDAAESRIQETSGQLAAENARRQDLMQQRDLAQAELDGNREKADELHQQRKEYEAYQQAEQERAAAEEAARQAAEQRRQAEDAARQAKAEADRERREKEAEEARRSEEQKEAERKAKANQAAQAAAALIAAASAAHNQTENPYPQGEDAANATISAVHNAGEQNPNVNGTEVPLGQVPTLDSVSEAAGNTAGAAQGSRDQKIETVINRAMSQLGVPYAWGGGTATGPSQGIRDGGVADSYGDYNKIGFDCSGLVLYAYAGIGIALPHYTGYQYQYGTKVNINEIQRGDLLFWGPNAEYHVAIYLGNGQMIEAPQSGSVVQVSSVRYAGMSPYAVRLI
;
A
#
# COMPACT_ATOMS: atom_id res chain seq x y z
N MET A 1 -0.83 12.00 -15.85
CA MET A 1 -1.11 13.34 -15.28
C MET A 1 -1.08 13.21 -13.77
N THR A 2 0.08 13.44 -13.15
CA THR A 2 0.30 13.22 -11.72
C THR A 2 -0.06 14.47 -10.93
N ARG A 3 -1.22 14.44 -10.26
CA ARG A 3 -1.54 15.29 -9.12
C ARG A 3 -1.09 14.57 -7.85
N SER A 4 -0.21 15.19 -7.07
CA SER A 4 -0.17 15.02 -5.62
C SER A 4 0.80 16.00 -5.00
N THR A 5 0.28 16.87 -4.12
CA THR A 5 1.06 17.33 -2.97
C THR A 5 0.10 17.54 -1.81
N VAL A 6 0.41 16.81 -0.74
CA VAL A 6 -0.21 16.82 0.58
C VAL A 6 0.33 18.00 1.39
N ALA A 7 -0.53 18.47 2.30
CA ALA A 7 -0.35 19.54 3.26
C ALA A 7 0.86 19.42 4.19
N THR A 8 1.37 20.56 4.67
CA THR A 8 1.93 20.68 6.01
C THR A 8 1.65 22.08 6.57
N VAL A 9 1.11 22.08 7.79
CA VAL A 9 0.77 23.22 8.65
C VAL A 9 2.05 23.80 9.28
N LEU A 10 2.18 25.14 9.34
CA LEU A 10 2.79 25.79 10.51
C LEU A 10 2.35 27.26 10.65
N CYS A 11 2.30 27.69 11.92
CA CYS A 11 1.61 28.86 12.47
C CYS A 11 2.30 30.22 12.27
N ALA A 12 1.43 31.24 12.36
CA ALA A 12 1.59 32.55 13.02
C ALA A 12 2.66 33.54 12.51
N ALA A 13 2.18 34.69 12.00
CA ALA A 13 2.25 35.95 12.74
C ALA A 13 1.49 37.06 12.00
N MET A 14 0.71 37.82 12.75
CA MET A 14 0.04 39.04 12.34
C MET A 14 1.05 40.07 11.81
N LEU A 15 0.67 40.82 10.77
CA LEU A 15 0.88 42.27 10.69
C LEU A 15 -0.03 42.87 9.61
N SER A 16 -0.86 43.78 10.10
CA SER A 16 -1.72 44.73 9.40
C SER A 16 -1.09 45.35 8.14
N SER A 17 -1.83 45.34 7.04
CA SER A 17 -1.65 46.28 5.93
C SER A 17 -2.99 46.46 5.20
N THR A 18 -3.74 47.48 5.63
CA THR A 18 -4.87 48.03 4.90
C THR A 18 -4.36 48.67 3.61
N ALA A 19 -4.52 47.99 2.49
CA ALA A 19 -4.36 48.57 1.16
C ALA A 19 -5.75 48.68 0.51
N SER A 20 -6.31 49.89 0.58
CA SER A 20 -7.50 50.30 -0.17
C SER A 20 -7.20 50.23 -1.67
N PHE A 21 -7.75 49.23 -2.36
CA PHE A 21 -7.88 49.27 -3.81
C PHE A 21 -9.19 49.98 -4.16
N VAL A 22 -9.08 51.26 -4.53
CA VAL A 22 -10.13 51.98 -5.25
C VAL A 22 -9.98 51.63 -6.73
N HIS A 23 -10.87 50.79 -7.24
CA HIS A 23 -11.09 50.62 -8.69
C HIS A 23 -12.34 51.43 -9.09
N PRO A 24 -12.27 52.26 -10.15
CA PRO A 24 -13.44 52.97 -10.64
C PRO A 24 -14.22 52.10 -11.63
N GLY A 25 -15.54 51.98 -11.43
CA GLY A 25 -16.50 51.74 -12.51
C GLY A 25 -16.57 50.34 -13.11
N VAL A 26 -17.13 49.39 -12.36
CA VAL A 26 -18.00 48.35 -12.93
C VAL A 26 -19.21 48.26 -12.03
N ALA A 27 -20.38 48.55 -12.56
CA ALA A 27 -21.65 48.28 -11.89
C ALA A 27 -21.79 46.75 -11.79
N ASN A 28 -21.24 46.17 -10.72
CA ASN A 28 -21.60 44.81 -10.33
C ASN A 28 -23.10 44.85 -10.01
N ALA A 29 -23.90 44.23 -10.87
CA ALA A 29 -25.30 43.99 -10.57
C ALA A 29 -25.38 43.32 -9.18
N ALA A 30 -26.28 43.80 -8.32
CA ALA A 30 -26.53 43.15 -7.05
C ALA A 30 -26.80 41.65 -7.29
N PRO A 31 -26.23 40.73 -6.50
CA PRO A 31 -26.59 39.33 -6.58
C PRO A 31 -28.12 39.23 -6.52
N THR A 32 -28.73 38.51 -7.47
CA THR A 32 -30.18 38.37 -7.56
C THR A 32 -30.73 37.83 -6.24
N ASN A 33 -31.60 38.59 -5.58
CA ASN A 33 -32.28 38.17 -4.37
C ASN A 33 -33.40 37.18 -4.71
N PRO A 34 -33.25 35.87 -4.41
CA PRO A 34 -34.28 34.88 -4.70
C PRO A 34 -35.56 35.21 -3.92
N SER A 35 -36.73 35.08 -4.55
CA SER A 35 -38.01 35.27 -3.86
C SER A 35 -38.19 34.23 -2.74
N ASN A 36 -39.11 34.46 -1.80
CA ASN A 36 -39.43 33.45 -0.77
C ASN A 36 -39.84 32.10 -1.37
N THR A 37 -40.42 32.11 -2.57
CA THR A 37 -40.74 30.91 -3.35
C THR A 37 -39.49 30.24 -3.88
N ASP A 38 -38.51 30.99 -4.37
CA ASP A 38 -37.21 30.47 -4.82
C ASP A 38 -36.41 29.91 -3.64
N ILE A 39 -36.49 30.53 -2.46
CA ILE A 39 -35.86 30.05 -1.22
C ILE A 39 -36.52 28.75 -0.74
N GLN A 40 -37.85 28.64 -0.77
CA GLN A 40 -38.52 27.39 -0.44
C GLN A 40 -38.23 26.29 -1.46
N ASN A 41 -38.29 26.59 -2.75
CA ASN A 41 -37.94 25.64 -3.81
C ASN A 41 -36.48 25.16 -3.68
N ALA A 42 -35.56 26.05 -3.32
CA ALA A 42 -34.17 25.69 -3.05
C ALA A 42 -34.02 24.83 -1.78
N LEU A 43 -34.75 25.13 -0.71
CA LEU A 43 -34.73 24.33 0.53
C LEU A 43 -35.36 22.94 0.34
N ASP A 44 -36.44 22.84 -0.43
CA ASP A 44 -37.06 21.55 -0.78
C ASP A 44 -36.18 20.77 -1.77
N ALA A 45 -35.48 21.44 -2.69
CA ALA A 45 -34.46 20.83 -3.52
C ALA A 45 -33.26 20.31 -2.70
N ILE A 46 -32.83 21.03 -1.65
CA ILE A 46 -31.79 20.58 -0.71
C ILE A 46 -32.27 19.38 0.11
N ARG A 47 -33.52 19.39 0.58
CA ARG A 47 -34.08 18.26 1.34
C ARG A 47 -34.23 17.03 0.46
N ASN A 48 -34.63 17.20 -0.79
CA ASN A 48 -34.69 16.13 -1.78
C ASN A 48 -33.30 15.65 -2.22
N SER A 49 -32.29 16.54 -2.31
CA SER A 49 -30.91 16.14 -2.61
C SER A 49 -30.26 15.40 -1.45
N GLN A 50 -30.49 15.80 -0.21
CA GLN A 50 -30.02 15.07 0.98
C GLN A 50 -30.65 13.66 1.08
N GLY A 51 -31.94 13.54 0.76
CA GLY A 51 -32.63 12.24 0.64
C GLY A 51 -32.03 11.35 -0.47
N ASN A 52 -31.68 11.94 -1.61
CA ASN A 52 -31.03 11.24 -2.72
C ASN A 52 -29.58 10.83 -2.40
N VAL A 53 -28.80 11.66 -1.72
CA VAL A 53 -27.40 11.34 -1.34
C VAL A 53 -27.34 10.18 -0.35
N ALA A 54 -28.22 10.15 0.65
CA ALA A 54 -28.30 9.01 1.58
C ALA A 54 -28.73 7.71 0.87
N GLY A 55 -29.69 7.80 -0.08
CA GLY A 55 -30.10 6.68 -0.91
C GLY A 55 -28.98 6.15 -1.82
N LEU A 56 -28.28 7.05 -2.51
CA LEU A 56 -27.14 6.71 -3.38
C LEU A 56 -25.97 6.12 -2.60
N ALA A 57 -25.65 6.65 -1.42
CA ALA A 57 -24.62 6.07 -0.55
C ALA A 57 -24.98 4.64 -0.13
N GLY A 58 -26.25 4.38 0.18
CA GLY A 58 -26.76 3.03 0.45
C GLY A 58 -26.66 2.11 -0.78
N ALA A 59 -27.01 2.60 -1.96
CA ALA A 59 -26.90 1.84 -3.21
C ALA A 59 -25.45 1.48 -3.55
N ILE A 60 -24.51 2.42 -3.41
CA ILE A 60 -23.07 2.18 -3.61
C ILE A 60 -22.57 1.10 -2.64
N ALA A 61 -22.94 1.19 -1.35
CA ALA A 61 -22.56 0.19 -0.36
C ALA A 61 -23.12 -1.20 -0.70
N GLN A 62 -24.36 -1.28 -1.17
CA GLN A 62 -25.00 -2.53 -1.61
C GLN A 62 -24.31 -3.12 -2.85
N VAL A 63 -24.02 -2.30 -3.87
CA VAL A 63 -23.31 -2.76 -5.07
C VAL A 63 -21.90 -3.23 -4.72
N GLN A 64 -21.21 -2.54 -3.81
CA GLN A 64 -19.90 -2.97 -3.34
C GLN A 64 -19.94 -4.32 -2.61
N ASP A 65 -20.99 -4.58 -1.82
CA ASP A 65 -21.22 -5.90 -1.20
C ASP A 65 -21.45 -7.00 -2.25
N GLU A 66 -22.24 -6.71 -3.30
CA GLU A 66 -22.45 -7.65 -4.42
C GLU A 66 -21.16 -7.91 -5.22
N ILE A 67 -20.33 -6.89 -5.46
CA ILE A 67 -19.01 -7.07 -6.07
C ILE A 67 -18.15 -8.02 -5.23
N ASN A 68 -18.11 -7.81 -3.91
CA ASN A 68 -17.35 -8.68 -3.02
C ASN A 68 -17.86 -10.13 -3.07
N LYS A 69 -19.18 -10.35 -3.13
CA LYS A 69 -19.76 -11.70 -3.28
C LYS A 69 -19.38 -12.36 -4.60
N VAL A 70 -19.42 -11.61 -5.71
CA VAL A 70 -19.00 -12.12 -7.03
C VAL A 70 -17.52 -12.48 -7.00
N GLU A 71 -16.66 -11.65 -6.43
CA GLU A 71 -15.23 -11.93 -6.30
C GLU A 71 -14.95 -13.16 -5.44
N LEU A 72 -15.68 -13.33 -4.33
CA LEU A 72 -15.64 -14.55 -3.53
C LEU A 72 -16.07 -15.76 -4.37
N HIS A 73 -17.20 -15.66 -5.10
CA HIS A 73 -17.71 -16.74 -5.95
C HIS A 73 -16.70 -17.16 -7.05
N MET A 74 -16.02 -16.19 -7.64
CA MET A 74 -14.95 -16.45 -8.60
C MET A 74 -13.76 -17.18 -7.97
N GLY A 75 -13.44 -16.90 -6.70
CA GLY A 75 -12.42 -17.62 -5.94
C GLY A 75 -12.77 -19.11 -5.73
N GLU A 76 -14.05 -19.43 -5.52
CA GLU A 76 -14.55 -20.80 -5.33
C GLU A 76 -14.36 -21.66 -6.55
N LEU A 77 -14.73 -21.08 -7.69
CA LEU A 77 -14.66 -21.74 -8.98
C LEU A 77 -13.21 -22.09 -9.30
N ARG A 78 -12.34 -21.09 -9.16
CA ARG A 78 -10.89 -21.19 -9.25
C ARG A 78 -10.37 -22.31 -8.35
N GLU A 79 -10.65 -22.27 -7.06
CA GLU A 79 -10.11 -23.28 -6.14
C GLU A 79 -10.59 -24.70 -6.48
N GLY A 80 -11.82 -24.83 -6.96
CA GLY A 80 -12.33 -26.11 -7.45
C GLY A 80 -11.50 -26.71 -8.58
N VAL A 81 -10.95 -25.87 -9.47
CA VAL A 81 -9.98 -26.29 -10.49
C VAL A 81 -8.65 -26.70 -9.85
N ASN A 82 -8.14 -25.92 -8.88
CA ASN A 82 -6.92 -26.28 -8.14
C ASN A 82 -7.04 -27.65 -7.49
N LYS A 83 -8.15 -27.91 -6.80
CA LYS A 83 -8.42 -29.20 -6.17
C LYS A 83 -8.31 -30.33 -7.19
N ALA A 84 -8.98 -30.19 -8.34
CA ALA A 84 -9.00 -31.23 -9.35
C ALA A 84 -7.60 -31.46 -9.97
N LEU A 85 -6.80 -30.40 -10.11
CA LEU A 85 -5.42 -30.50 -10.60
C LEU A 85 -4.47 -31.15 -9.57
N VAL A 86 -4.66 -30.87 -8.28
CA VAL A 86 -3.90 -31.55 -7.21
C VAL A 86 -4.30 -33.02 -7.11
N ASP A 87 -5.60 -33.33 -7.15
CA ASP A 87 -6.08 -34.71 -7.15
C ASP A 87 -5.52 -35.50 -8.36
N LEU A 88 -5.45 -34.86 -9.53
CA LEU A 88 -4.79 -35.42 -10.71
C LEU A 88 -3.30 -35.67 -10.48
N HIS A 89 -2.58 -34.69 -9.94
CA HIS A 89 -1.15 -34.83 -9.68
C HIS A 89 -0.86 -35.95 -8.68
N ASP A 90 -1.62 -36.04 -7.59
CA ASP A 90 -1.49 -37.09 -6.58
C ASP A 90 -1.82 -38.47 -7.16
N ALA A 91 -2.87 -38.57 -7.98
CA ALA A 91 -3.21 -39.81 -8.67
C ALA A 91 -2.10 -40.23 -9.66
N GLN A 92 -1.50 -39.29 -10.39
CA GLN A 92 -0.35 -39.55 -11.28
C GLN A 92 0.88 -40.01 -10.50
N ALA A 93 1.19 -39.37 -9.37
CA ALA A 93 2.33 -39.74 -8.53
C ALA A 93 2.17 -41.15 -7.95
N THR A 94 0.97 -41.48 -7.45
CA THR A 94 0.69 -42.83 -6.92
C THR A 94 0.70 -43.90 -8.02
N ALA A 95 0.23 -43.58 -9.23
CA ALA A 95 0.35 -44.46 -10.39
C ALA A 95 1.81 -44.73 -10.78
N GLU A 96 2.67 -43.70 -10.80
CA GLU A 96 4.08 -43.89 -11.13
C GLU A 96 4.81 -44.68 -10.03
N GLN A 97 4.51 -44.44 -8.76
CA GLN A 97 5.03 -45.25 -7.65
C GLN A 97 4.61 -46.72 -7.78
N ALA A 98 3.35 -46.99 -8.15
CA ALA A 98 2.88 -48.35 -8.36
C ALA A 98 3.59 -49.04 -9.53
N ARG A 99 3.84 -48.31 -10.63
CA ARG A 99 4.67 -48.80 -11.76
C ARG A 99 6.09 -49.15 -11.34
N GLN A 100 6.71 -48.33 -10.50
CA GLN A 100 8.04 -48.65 -9.96
C GLN A 100 8.00 -49.91 -9.08
N GLY A 101 6.93 -50.08 -8.29
CA GLY A 101 6.66 -51.30 -7.53
C GLY A 101 6.60 -52.54 -8.41
N VAL A 102 5.93 -52.48 -9.56
CA VAL A 102 5.89 -53.56 -10.55
C VAL A 102 7.29 -53.90 -11.08
N ARG A 103 8.09 -52.88 -11.44
CA ARG A 103 9.48 -53.10 -11.89
C ARG A 103 10.32 -53.79 -10.82
N SER A 104 10.24 -53.30 -9.59
CA SER A 104 10.96 -53.89 -8.45
C SER A 104 10.53 -55.34 -8.18
N ALA A 105 9.23 -55.64 -8.26
CA ALA A 105 8.72 -57.02 -8.12
C ALA A 105 9.19 -57.93 -9.28
N ARG A 106 9.24 -57.40 -10.51
CA ARG A 106 9.77 -58.11 -11.68
C ARG A 106 11.24 -58.47 -11.49
N ASP A 107 12.05 -57.55 -10.96
CA ASP A 107 13.48 -57.77 -10.74
C ASP A 107 13.74 -58.82 -9.65
N ARG A 108 12.93 -58.82 -8.58
CA ARG A 108 12.98 -59.89 -7.56
C ARG A 108 12.60 -61.24 -8.15
N LEU A 109 11.54 -61.32 -8.96
CA LEU A 109 11.14 -62.55 -9.64
C LEU A 109 12.25 -63.08 -10.56
N ASN A 110 12.90 -62.21 -11.33
CA ASN A 110 14.05 -62.58 -12.16
C ASN A 110 15.26 -63.05 -11.34
N THR A 111 15.38 -62.59 -10.09
CA THR A 111 16.45 -63.00 -9.18
C THR A 111 16.17 -64.40 -8.63
N THR A 112 14.96 -64.65 -8.13
CA THR A 112 14.58 -65.98 -7.63
C THR A 112 14.57 -67.03 -8.74
N GLN A 113 14.25 -66.65 -9.99
CA GLN A 113 14.39 -67.53 -11.15
C GLN A 113 15.85 -67.97 -11.37
N ARG A 114 16.82 -67.05 -11.24
CA ARG A 114 18.25 -67.39 -11.34
C ARG A 114 18.71 -68.28 -10.18
N GLU A 115 18.22 -68.03 -8.97
CA GLU A 115 18.52 -68.88 -7.80
C GLU A 115 18.00 -70.32 -7.99
N ILE A 116 16.82 -70.50 -8.59
CA ILE A 116 16.32 -71.83 -8.98
C ILE A 116 17.27 -72.49 -9.98
N GLU A 117 17.68 -71.78 -11.03
CA GLU A 117 18.58 -72.31 -12.05
C GLU A 117 19.94 -72.72 -11.46
N ASP A 118 20.48 -71.94 -10.54
CA ASP A 118 21.75 -72.24 -9.88
C ASP A 118 21.62 -73.40 -8.87
N ALA A 119 20.52 -73.49 -8.13
CA ALA A 119 20.22 -74.63 -7.27
C ALA A 119 20.07 -75.93 -8.07
N GLN A 120 19.41 -75.88 -9.24
CA GLN A 120 19.31 -77.02 -10.16
C GLN A 120 20.68 -77.46 -10.68
N LYS A 121 21.52 -76.52 -11.13
CA LYS A 121 22.89 -76.83 -11.58
C LYS A 121 23.72 -77.51 -10.48
N LYS A 122 23.59 -77.05 -9.24
CA LYS A 122 24.28 -77.65 -8.09
C LYS A 122 23.81 -79.08 -7.83
N LEU A 123 22.50 -79.31 -7.88
CA LEU A 123 21.94 -80.66 -7.74
C LEU A 123 22.39 -81.61 -8.87
N ASP A 124 22.45 -81.11 -10.11
CA ASP A 124 22.95 -81.86 -11.27
C ASP A 124 24.45 -82.17 -11.16
N GLU A 125 25.24 -81.28 -10.57
CA GLU A 125 26.67 -81.49 -10.31
C GLU A 125 26.91 -82.55 -9.24
N ILE A 126 26.17 -82.51 -8.12
CA ILE A 126 26.22 -83.53 -7.07
C ILE A 126 25.85 -84.91 -7.66
N SER A 127 24.78 -84.96 -8.45
CA SER A 127 24.31 -86.19 -9.11
C SER A 127 25.35 -86.76 -10.08
N ARG A 128 25.98 -85.90 -10.90
CA ARG A 128 27.05 -86.31 -11.83
C ARG A 128 28.29 -86.83 -11.09
N THR A 129 28.68 -86.18 -9.99
CA THR A 129 29.84 -86.56 -9.19
C THR A 129 29.61 -87.90 -8.49
N ALA A 130 28.44 -88.09 -7.88
CA ALA A 130 28.02 -89.37 -7.30
C ALA A 130 28.04 -90.51 -8.34
N TYR A 131 27.51 -90.27 -9.55
CA TYR A 131 27.52 -91.28 -10.62
C TYR A 131 28.93 -91.65 -11.10
N ARG A 132 29.81 -90.65 -11.30
CA ARG A 132 31.20 -90.89 -11.73
C ARG A 132 32.01 -91.69 -10.69
N HIS A 133 31.80 -91.41 -9.41
CA HIS A 133 32.54 -92.08 -8.32
C HIS A 133 31.96 -93.46 -7.96
N SER A 134 30.68 -93.69 -8.22
CA SER A 134 30.03 -95.01 -8.09
C SER A 134 30.63 -96.06 -9.06
N ASN A 135 31.17 -95.62 -10.21
CA ASN A 135 31.67 -96.49 -11.28
C ASN A 135 33.20 -96.76 -11.21
N THR A 136 33.91 -96.30 -10.18
CA THR A 136 35.34 -96.54 -10.01
C THR A 136 35.60 -97.46 -8.82
N GLY A 137 35.89 -98.73 -9.09
CA GLY A 137 36.34 -99.72 -8.09
C GLY A 137 35.42 -100.93 -8.01
N GLY A 138 35.65 -101.86 -8.95
CA GLY A 138 35.03 -103.17 -8.95
C GLY A 138 35.29 -103.95 -7.66
N ILE A 139 34.35 -104.84 -7.37
CA ILE A 139 34.31 -105.77 -6.24
C ILE A 139 35.48 -106.75 -6.36
N GLU A 140 36.70 -106.34 -6.03
CA GLU A 140 37.88 -107.21 -6.13
C GLU A 140 38.98 -106.80 -5.12
N ALA A 141 38.64 -106.76 -3.83
CA ALA A 141 39.65 -106.65 -2.76
C ALA A 141 39.08 -107.11 -1.40
N ALA A 142 38.82 -108.41 -1.27
CA ALA A 142 38.50 -109.02 0.02
C ALA A 142 39.75 -109.72 0.57
N ALA A 143 40.65 -108.98 1.26
CA ALA A 143 41.57 -109.49 2.32
C ALA A 143 42.80 -108.57 2.65
N SER A 144 42.70 -107.23 2.64
CA SER A 144 43.78 -106.36 3.14
C SER A 144 43.27 -105.24 4.06
N ASP A 145 44.12 -104.76 4.99
CA ASP A 145 43.82 -103.65 5.93
C ASP A 145 43.41 -102.35 5.19
N ASP A 146 43.92 -102.18 3.96
CA ASP A 146 43.56 -101.07 3.07
C ASP A 146 42.10 -101.12 2.58
N ALA A 147 41.53 -102.32 2.42
CA ALA A 147 40.14 -102.48 1.98
C ALA A 147 39.13 -102.06 3.07
N ALA A 148 39.48 -102.22 4.35
CA ALA A 148 38.65 -101.75 5.46
C ALA A 148 38.64 -100.21 5.55
N ARG A 149 39.78 -99.56 5.27
CA ARG A 149 39.89 -98.10 5.19
C ARG A 149 39.13 -97.56 3.97
N ASP A 150 39.30 -98.17 2.81
CA ASP A 150 38.57 -97.79 1.58
C ASP A 150 37.04 -97.93 1.74
N ALA A 151 36.58 -98.97 2.45
CA ALA A 151 35.16 -99.15 2.76
C ALA A 151 34.62 -98.07 3.70
N LEU A 152 35.39 -97.65 4.71
CA LEU A 152 35.01 -96.58 5.64
C LEU A 152 35.00 -95.20 4.97
N ASP A 153 35.99 -94.94 4.11
CA ASP A 153 36.08 -93.71 3.31
C ASP A 153 34.90 -93.63 2.33
N ARG A 154 34.54 -94.74 1.69
CA ARG A 154 33.34 -94.85 0.84
C ARG A 154 32.06 -94.62 1.63
N GLN A 155 31.91 -95.20 2.82
CA GLN A 155 30.74 -94.97 3.67
C GLN A 155 30.63 -93.50 4.10
N THR A 156 31.75 -92.87 4.44
CA THR A 156 31.80 -91.45 4.79
C THR A 156 31.44 -90.58 3.60
N TYR A 157 32.00 -90.85 2.42
CA TYR A 157 31.68 -90.17 1.17
C TYR A 157 30.20 -90.29 0.79
N LEU A 158 29.62 -91.50 0.85
CA LEU A 158 28.21 -91.72 0.55
C LEU A 158 27.29 -90.97 1.52
N ARG A 159 27.65 -90.93 2.81
CA ARG A 159 26.89 -90.17 3.81
C ARG A 159 26.98 -88.67 3.55
N THR A 160 28.18 -88.13 3.32
CA THR A 160 28.38 -86.71 3.01
C THR A 160 27.66 -86.30 1.73
N ASN A 161 27.74 -87.11 0.66
CA ASN A 161 26.99 -86.84 -0.58
C ASN A 161 25.47 -86.89 -0.39
N ALA A 162 24.97 -87.82 0.41
CA ALA A 162 23.54 -87.88 0.72
C ALA A 162 23.07 -86.65 1.49
N GLU A 163 23.88 -86.17 2.44
CA GLU A 163 23.64 -84.92 3.18
C GLU A 163 23.68 -83.69 2.24
N GLU A 164 24.69 -83.59 1.37
CA GLU A 164 24.80 -82.51 0.38
C GLU A 164 23.64 -82.52 -0.63
N GLN A 165 23.23 -83.70 -1.09
CA GLN A 165 22.07 -83.86 -1.98
C GLN A 165 20.78 -83.41 -1.29
N GLN A 166 20.57 -83.81 -0.03
CA GLN A 166 19.40 -83.40 0.74
C GLN A 166 19.37 -81.88 0.95
N GLN A 167 20.52 -81.26 1.23
CA GLN A 167 20.63 -79.80 1.34
C GLN A 167 20.35 -79.11 0.01
N ALA A 168 20.86 -79.63 -1.11
CA ALA A 168 20.61 -79.06 -2.44
C ALA A 168 19.13 -79.14 -2.85
N ILE A 169 18.45 -80.27 -2.55
CA ILE A 169 17.00 -80.42 -2.76
C ILE A 169 16.24 -79.41 -1.90
N SER A 170 16.58 -79.30 -0.61
CA SER A 170 15.93 -78.35 0.30
C SER A 170 16.11 -76.91 -0.16
N ALA A 171 17.30 -76.54 -0.65
CA ALA A 171 17.56 -75.20 -1.19
C ALA A 171 16.76 -74.93 -2.47
N LEU A 172 16.64 -75.93 -3.36
CA LEU A 172 15.82 -75.81 -4.56
C LEU A 172 14.33 -75.65 -4.23
N ASP A 173 13.80 -76.41 -3.28
CA ASP A 173 12.40 -76.30 -2.85
C ASP A 173 12.12 -74.95 -2.17
N GLN A 174 13.07 -74.44 -1.39
CA GLN A 174 12.99 -73.08 -0.84
C GLN A 174 12.96 -72.03 -1.96
N ALA A 175 13.90 -72.08 -2.91
CA ALA A 175 13.95 -71.12 -4.03
C ALA A 175 12.67 -71.15 -4.88
N ARG A 176 12.09 -72.33 -5.13
CA ARG A 176 10.79 -72.49 -5.82
C ARG A 176 9.64 -71.86 -5.04
N THR A 177 9.64 -72.03 -3.72
CA THR A 177 8.62 -71.44 -2.85
C THR A 177 8.74 -69.91 -2.85
N GLU A 178 9.94 -69.38 -2.73
CA GLU A 178 10.20 -67.93 -2.81
C GLU A 178 9.84 -67.35 -4.17
N HIS A 179 10.13 -68.05 -5.28
CA HIS A 179 9.71 -67.65 -6.61
C HIS A 179 8.19 -67.59 -6.75
N ALA A 180 7.45 -68.61 -6.28
CA ALA A 180 5.99 -68.59 -6.28
C ALA A 180 5.42 -67.42 -5.46
N ASN A 181 6.06 -67.08 -4.33
CA ASN A 181 5.69 -65.93 -3.52
C ASN A 181 5.96 -64.60 -4.25
N GLU A 182 7.11 -64.44 -4.90
CA GLU A 182 7.40 -63.24 -5.71
C GLU A 182 6.48 -63.13 -6.93
N GLU A 183 6.05 -64.25 -7.51
CA GLU A 183 5.08 -64.24 -8.60
C GLU A 183 3.73 -63.71 -8.11
N SER A 184 3.28 -64.14 -6.93
CA SER A 184 2.07 -63.61 -6.30
C SER A 184 2.19 -62.11 -5.99
N ARG A 185 3.35 -61.67 -5.45
CA ARG A 185 3.63 -60.24 -5.20
C ARG A 185 3.63 -59.42 -6.48
N LEU A 186 4.20 -59.94 -7.57
CA LEU A 186 4.18 -59.28 -8.87
C LEU A 186 2.74 -59.13 -9.39
N ARG A 187 1.90 -60.16 -9.27
CA ARG A 187 0.48 -60.05 -9.64
C ARG A 187 -0.22 -58.95 -8.85
N ALA A 188 -0.11 -58.96 -7.53
CA ALA A 188 -0.71 -57.94 -6.67
C ALA A 188 -0.18 -56.52 -6.98
N ALA A 189 1.12 -56.38 -7.27
CA ALA A 189 1.70 -55.10 -7.67
C ALA A 189 1.16 -54.62 -9.03
N ARG A 190 0.92 -55.52 -9.98
CA ARG A 190 0.34 -55.19 -11.29
C ARG A 190 -1.12 -54.76 -11.15
N ASP A 191 -1.91 -55.51 -10.38
CA ASP A 191 -3.32 -55.16 -10.12
C ASP A 191 -3.43 -53.77 -9.46
N LEU A 192 -2.56 -53.48 -8.49
CA LEU A 192 -2.49 -52.15 -7.87
C LEU A 192 -2.07 -51.08 -8.88
N ALA A 193 -1.08 -51.34 -9.73
CA ALA A 193 -0.66 -50.38 -10.75
C ALA A 193 -1.78 -50.09 -11.77
N GLU A 194 -2.47 -51.11 -12.26
CA GLU A 194 -3.63 -50.96 -13.15
C GLU A 194 -4.75 -50.15 -12.49
N GLN A 195 -5.02 -50.39 -11.20
CA GLN A 195 -5.98 -49.60 -10.44
C GLN A 195 -5.56 -48.12 -10.35
N ARG A 196 -4.30 -47.84 -9.97
CA ARG A 196 -3.82 -46.46 -9.84
C ARG A 196 -3.75 -45.73 -11.17
N GLU A 197 -3.43 -46.42 -12.26
CA GLU A 197 -3.49 -45.85 -13.61
C GLU A 197 -4.93 -45.46 -14.01
N SER A 198 -5.91 -46.31 -13.68
CA SER A 198 -7.33 -46.01 -13.88
C SER A 198 -7.80 -44.80 -13.05
N GLU A 199 -7.40 -44.73 -11.78
CA GLU A 199 -7.68 -43.59 -10.90
C GLU A 199 -7.05 -42.29 -11.44
N ALA A 200 -5.82 -42.35 -11.95
CA ALA A 200 -5.16 -41.20 -12.57
C ALA A 200 -5.85 -40.75 -13.87
N ALA A 201 -6.35 -41.68 -14.69
CA ALA A 201 -7.12 -41.35 -15.88
C ALA A 201 -8.46 -40.69 -15.51
N ALA A 202 -9.18 -41.24 -14.52
CA ALA A 202 -10.43 -40.65 -14.04
C ALA A 202 -10.22 -39.26 -13.42
N ALA A 203 -9.14 -39.06 -12.65
CA ALA A 203 -8.79 -37.75 -12.10
C ALA A 203 -8.47 -36.74 -13.20
N LYS A 204 -7.86 -37.19 -14.31
CA LYS A 204 -7.57 -36.34 -15.47
C LYS A 204 -8.86 -35.87 -16.13
N ASP A 205 -9.77 -36.80 -16.43
CA ASP A 205 -11.06 -36.48 -17.05
C ASP A 205 -11.88 -35.53 -16.15
N ALA A 206 -11.85 -35.75 -14.83
CA ALA A 206 -12.49 -34.87 -13.86
C ALA A 206 -11.88 -33.47 -13.84
N ALA A 207 -10.55 -33.36 -13.90
CA ALA A 207 -9.86 -32.07 -13.97
C ALA A 207 -10.17 -31.31 -15.26
N GLU A 208 -10.13 -31.98 -16.42
CA GLU A 208 -10.48 -31.38 -17.71
C GLU A 208 -11.93 -30.89 -17.74
N SER A 209 -12.87 -31.69 -17.23
CA SER A 209 -14.28 -31.30 -17.14
C SER A 209 -14.49 -30.11 -16.19
N ARG A 210 -13.82 -30.11 -15.03
CA ARG A 210 -13.91 -29.02 -14.05
C ARG A 210 -13.35 -27.71 -14.61
N ILE A 211 -12.24 -27.77 -15.33
CA ILE A 211 -11.65 -26.64 -16.05
C ILE A 211 -12.65 -26.03 -17.04
N GLN A 212 -13.26 -26.86 -17.88
CA GLN A 212 -14.20 -26.39 -18.90
C GLN A 212 -15.46 -25.74 -18.29
N GLU A 213 -16.06 -26.38 -17.29
CA GLU A 213 -17.24 -25.85 -16.60
C GLU A 213 -16.92 -24.52 -15.88
N THR A 214 -15.81 -24.51 -15.15
CA THR A 214 -15.35 -23.34 -14.39
C THR A 214 -15.07 -22.16 -15.32
N SER A 215 -14.41 -22.39 -16.46
CA SER A 215 -14.13 -21.35 -17.45
C SER A 215 -15.38 -20.60 -17.89
N GLY A 216 -16.47 -21.33 -18.18
CA GLY A 216 -17.76 -20.75 -18.54
C GLY A 216 -18.39 -19.92 -17.42
N GLN A 217 -18.37 -20.43 -16.19
CA GLN A 217 -18.92 -19.74 -15.01
C GLN A 217 -18.12 -18.48 -14.67
N LEU A 218 -16.79 -18.56 -14.73
CA LEU A 218 -15.88 -17.47 -14.41
C LEU A 218 -15.94 -16.33 -15.46
N ALA A 219 -16.27 -16.65 -16.71
CA ALA A 219 -16.59 -15.66 -17.74
C ALA A 219 -17.91 -14.92 -17.43
N ALA A 220 -18.95 -15.64 -17.00
CA ALA A 220 -20.23 -15.05 -16.61
C ALA A 220 -20.09 -14.14 -15.39
N GLU A 221 -19.36 -14.58 -14.36
CA GLU A 221 -19.12 -13.78 -13.15
C GLU A 221 -18.24 -12.55 -13.42
N ASN A 222 -17.26 -12.64 -14.31
CA ASN A 222 -16.51 -11.45 -14.75
C ASN A 222 -17.42 -10.42 -15.43
N ALA A 223 -18.34 -10.86 -16.29
CA ALA A 223 -19.31 -9.96 -16.94
C ALA A 223 -20.22 -9.31 -15.90
N ARG A 224 -20.71 -10.09 -14.93
CA ARG A 224 -21.52 -9.59 -13.81
C ARG A 224 -20.75 -8.57 -12.96
N ARG A 225 -19.49 -8.83 -12.64
CA ARG A 225 -18.62 -7.89 -11.91
C ARG A 225 -18.46 -6.57 -12.66
N GLN A 226 -18.24 -6.63 -13.98
CA GLN A 226 -18.12 -5.44 -14.82
C GLN A 226 -19.39 -4.59 -14.82
N ASP A 227 -20.56 -5.22 -14.91
CA ASP A 227 -21.85 -4.53 -14.82
C ASP A 227 -22.03 -3.86 -13.45
N LEU A 228 -21.74 -4.56 -12.35
CA LEU A 228 -21.79 -3.98 -11.00
C LEU A 228 -20.82 -2.81 -10.83
N MET A 229 -19.60 -2.90 -11.37
CA MET A 229 -18.64 -1.80 -11.35
C MET A 229 -19.18 -0.57 -12.09
N GLN A 230 -19.80 -0.76 -13.26
CA GLN A 230 -20.45 0.33 -14.00
C GLN A 230 -21.60 0.96 -13.20
N GLN A 231 -22.44 0.15 -12.56
CA GLN A 231 -23.54 0.64 -11.71
C GLN A 231 -23.01 1.46 -10.52
N ARG A 232 -21.96 0.98 -9.85
CA ARG A 232 -21.29 1.72 -8.77
C ARG A 232 -20.76 3.06 -9.26
N ASP A 233 -20.06 3.07 -10.39
CA ASP A 233 -19.43 4.27 -10.94
C ASP A 233 -20.48 5.32 -11.36
N LEU A 234 -21.61 4.88 -11.91
CA LEU A 234 -22.76 5.74 -12.20
C LEU A 234 -23.36 6.34 -10.92
N ALA A 235 -23.60 5.52 -9.89
CA ALA A 235 -24.13 5.98 -8.61
C ALA A 235 -23.15 6.95 -7.91
N GLN A 236 -21.84 6.69 -8.00
CA GLN A 236 -20.80 7.55 -7.47
C GLN A 236 -20.76 8.90 -8.20
N ALA A 237 -20.83 8.90 -9.54
CA ALA A 237 -20.87 10.11 -10.34
C ALA A 237 -22.12 10.96 -10.03
N GLU A 238 -23.28 10.32 -9.84
CA GLU A 238 -24.51 11.02 -9.43
C GLU A 238 -24.38 11.63 -8.03
N LEU A 239 -23.79 10.89 -7.09
CA LEU A 239 -23.55 11.35 -5.73
C LEU A 239 -22.57 12.55 -5.70
N ASP A 240 -21.50 12.50 -6.49
CA ASP A 240 -20.54 13.60 -6.60
C ASP A 240 -21.18 14.82 -7.28
N GLY A 241 -21.97 14.64 -8.34
CA GLY A 241 -22.73 15.72 -8.96
C GLY A 241 -23.73 16.37 -8.00
N ASN A 242 -24.40 15.59 -7.15
CA ASN A 242 -25.29 16.11 -6.11
C ASN A 242 -24.53 16.89 -5.03
N ARG A 243 -23.30 16.48 -4.67
CA ARG A 243 -22.43 17.22 -3.75
C ARG A 243 -21.95 18.54 -4.33
N GLU A 244 -21.45 18.54 -5.57
CA GLU A 244 -21.01 19.76 -6.25
C GLU A 244 -22.15 20.77 -6.37
N LYS A 245 -23.37 20.31 -6.70
CA LYS A 245 -24.57 21.14 -6.72
C LYS A 245 -24.87 21.75 -5.34
N ALA A 246 -24.75 20.96 -4.28
CA ALA A 246 -24.95 21.44 -2.91
C ALA A 246 -23.91 22.49 -2.51
N ASP A 247 -22.64 22.27 -2.86
CA ASP A 247 -21.54 23.20 -2.59
C ASP A 247 -21.71 24.53 -3.35
N GLU A 248 -22.11 24.48 -4.62
CA GLU A 248 -22.40 25.67 -5.44
C GLU A 248 -23.51 26.51 -4.81
N LEU A 249 -24.59 25.88 -4.36
CA LEU A 249 -25.71 26.55 -3.68
C LEU A 249 -25.30 27.11 -2.31
N HIS A 250 -24.44 26.41 -1.56
CA HIS A 250 -23.88 26.92 -0.31
C HIS A 250 -22.98 28.14 -0.54
N GLN A 251 -22.18 28.14 -1.60
CA GLN A 251 -21.31 29.25 -1.97
C GLN A 251 -22.12 30.47 -2.40
N GLN A 252 -23.16 30.30 -3.22
CA GLN A 252 -24.08 31.39 -3.60
C GLN A 252 -24.76 32.02 -2.37
N ARG A 253 -25.16 31.21 -1.38
CA ARG A 253 -25.72 31.70 -0.12
C ARG A 253 -24.69 32.54 0.65
N LYS A 254 -23.45 32.06 0.77
CA LYS A 254 -22.37 32.80 1.42
C LYS A 254 -22.11 34.15 0.77
N GLU A 255 -22.10 34.19 -0.56
CA GLU A 255 -21.91 35.41 -1.34
C GLU A 255 -23.04 36.41 -1.13
N TYR A 256 -24.29 35.93 -1.04
CA TYR A 256 -25.44 36.77 -0.72
C TYR A 256 -25.40 37.32 0.71
N GLU A 257 -25.04 36.48 1.69
CA GLU A 257 -24.88 36.89 3.09
C GLU A 257 -23.76 37.92 3.26
N ALA A 258 -22.63 37.73 2.56
CA ALA A 258 -21.53 38.70 2.54
C ALA A 258 -21.93 40.02 1.87
N TYR A 259 -22.71 39.97 0.79
CA TYR A 259 -23.27 41.16 0.16
C TYR A 259 -24.16 41.95 1.13
N GLN A 260 -25.07 41.26 1.84
CA GLN A 260 -25.94 41.87 2.86
C GLN A 260 -25.14 42.55 3.98
N GLN A 261 -24.09 41.90 4.49
CA GLN A 261 -23.21 42.49 5.50
C GLN A 261 -22.48 43.72 4.98
N ALA A 262 -21.90 43.65 3.78
CA ALA A 262 -21.22 44.79 3.15
C ALA A 262 -22.16 45.98 2.93
N GLU A 263 -23.42 45.73 2.55
CA GLU A 263 -24.42 46.78 2.36
C GLU A 263 -24.79 47.46 3.70
N GLN A 264 -24.92 46.67 4.78
CA GLN A 264 -25.15 47.20 6.14
C GLN A 264 -23.96 48.02 6.64
N GLU A 265 -22.73 47.53 6.46
CA GLU A 265 -21.51 48.24 6.81
C GLU A 265 -21.37 49.55 6.03
N ARG A 266 -21.71 49.54 4.74
CA ARG A 266 -21.70 50.73 3.89
C ARG A 266 -22.72 51.76 4.36
N ALA A 267 -23.94 51.34 4.68
CA ALA A 267 -24.97 52.22 5.23
C ALA A 267 -24.54 52.82 6.57
N ALA A 268 -23.97 52.02 7.47
CA ALA A 268 -23.44 52.48 8.75
C ALA A 268 -22.26 53.46 8.58
N ALA A 269 -21.36 53.20 7.63
CA ALA A 269 -20.24 54.09 7.32
C ALA A 269 -20.73 55.42 6.73
N GLU A 270 -21.76 55.40 5.88
CA GLU A 270 -22.35 56.60 5.31
C GLU A 270 -23.05 57.44 6.40
N GLU A 271 -23.75 56.80 7.33
CA GLU A 271 -24.34 57.45 8.50
C GLU A 271 -23.28 58.05 9.43
N ALA A 272 -22.20 57.31 9.73
CA ALA A 272 -21.08 57.81 10.51
C ALA A 272 -20.38 58.99 9.83
N ALA A 273 -20.22 58.96 8.50
CA ALA A 273 -19.66 60.07 7.73
C ALA A 273 -20.56 61.31 7.79
N ARG A 274 -21.89 61.15 7.73
CA ARG A 274 -22.85 62.25 7.92
C ARG A 274 -22.74 62.86 9.31
N GLN A 275 -22.65 62.04 10.35
CA GLN A 275 -22.47 62.50 11.73
C GLN A 275 -21.13 63.24 11.91
N ALA A 276 -20.04 62.73 11.34
CA ALA A 276 -18.73 63.37 11.40
C ALA A 276 -18.69 64.71 10.63
N ALA A 277 -19.36 64.79 9.49
CA ALA A 277 -19.50 66.04 8.72
C ALA A 277 -20.28 67.10 9.51
N GLU A 278 -21.36 66.70 10.19
CA GLU A 278 -22.14 67.58 11.05
C GLU A 278 -21.32 68.06 12.26
N GLN A 279 -20.57 67.17 12.91
CA GLN A 279 -19.66 67.54 14.00
C GLN A 279 -18.57 68.52 13.54
N ARG A 280 -17.97 68.31 12.36
CA ARG A 280 -17.00 69.25 11.78
C ARG A 280 -17.63 70.62 11.54
N ARG A 281 -18.84 70.66 10.99
CA ARG A 281 -19.56 71.91 10.74
C ARG A 281 -19.82 72.66 12.05
N GLN A 282 -20.27 71.97 13.09
CA GLN A 282 -20.46 72.56 14.42
C GLN A 282 -19.15 73.10 15.00
N ALA A 283 -18.04 72.36 14.85
CA ALA A 283 -16.72 72.81 15.30
C ALA A 283 -16.22 74.04 14.52
N GLU A 284 -16.43 74.08 13.20
CA GLU A 284 -16.11 75.24 12.35
C GLU A 284 -16.92 76.47 12.73
N ASP A 285 -18.22 76.31 12.98
CA ASP A 285 -19.09 77.40 13.43
C ASP A 285 -18.69 77.91 14.82
N ALA A 286 -18.37 77.02 15.76
CA ALA A 286 -17.83 77.39 17.07
C ALA A 286 -16.49 78.14 16.96
N ALA A 287 -15.58 77.68 16.09
CA ALA A 287 -14.31 78.37 15.84
C ALA A 287 -14.51 79.75 15.22
N ARG A 288 -15.49 79.93 14.31
CA ARG A 288 -15.85 81.24 13.77
C ARG A 288 -16.40 82.18 14.84
N GLN A 289 -17.26 81.68 15.73
CA GLN A 289 -17.78 82.46 16.85
C GLN A 289 -16.67 82.90 17.80
N ALA A 290 -15.79 81.98 18.22
CA ALA A 290 -14.64 82.29 19.07
C ALA A 290 -13.70 83.33 18.44
N LYS A 291 -13.46 83.25 17.11
CA LYS A 291 -12.65 84.24 16.40
C LYS A 291 -13.33 85.62 16.35
N ALA A 292 -14.64 85.66 16.10
CA ALA A 292 -15.40 86.91 16.08
C ALA A 292 -15.41 87.59 17.46
N GLU A 293 -15.50 86.80 18.53
CA GLU A 293 -15.40 87.28 19.91
C GLU A 293 -14.01 87.82 20.24
N ALA A 294 -12.94 87.09 19.88
CA ALA A 294 -11.56 87.56 20.04
C ALA A 294 -11.26 88.84 19.23
N ASP A 295 -11.80 88.96 18.00
CA ASP A 295 -11.67 90.17 17.19
C ASP A 295 -12.43 91.36 17.82
N ARG A 296 -13.57 91.10 18.47
CA ARG A 296 -14.32 92.12 19.20
C ARG A 296 -13.56 92.60 20.44
N GLU A 297 -13.04 91.68 21.25
CA GLU A 297 -12.20 92.01 22.41
C GLU A 297 -10.96 92.80 22.01
N ARG A 298 -10.32 92.44 20.88
CA ARG A 298 -9.17 93.20 20.35
C ARG A 298 -9.56 94.64 19.99
N ARG A 299 -10.69 94.84 19.30
CA ARG A 299 -11.19 96.18 18.95
C ARG A 299 -11.55 97.01 20.18
N GLU A 300 -12.10 96.39 21.23
CA GLU A 300 -12.38 97.07 22.49
C GLU A 300 -11.09 97.52 23.19
N LYS A 301 -10.04 96.68 23.21
CA LYS A 301 -8.71 97.06 23.73
C LYS A 301 -8.05 98.17 22.90
N GLU A 302 -8.08 98.07 21.56
CA GLU A 302 -7.54 99.10 20.65
C GLU A 302 -8.28 100.45 20.84
N ALA A 303 -9.60 100.44 21.07
CA ALA A 303 -10.38 101.64 21.36
C ALA A 303 -10.04 102.26 22.73
N GLU A 304 -9.73 101.44 23.74
CA GLU A 304 -9.29 101.93 25.05
C GLU A 304 -7.89 102.57 24.98
N GLU A 305 -6.95 101.95 24.26
CA GLU A 305 -5.63 102.53 23.98
C GLU A 305 -5.73 103.85 23.20
N ALA A 306 -6.64 103.93 22.23
CA ALA A 306 -6.90 105.16 21.49
C ALA A 306 -7.41 106.30 22.39
N ARG A 307 -8.33 106.01 23.34
CA ARG A 307 -8.80 107.01 24.32
C ARG A 307 -7.67 107.51 25.22
N ARG A 308 -6.80 106.61 25.70
CA ARG A 308 -5.62 106.99 26.51
C ARG A 308 -4.63 107.86 25.73
N SER A 309 -4.45 107.59 24.43
CA SER A 309 -3.63 108.40 23.52
C SER A 309 -4.19 109.81 23.29
N GLU A 310 -5.53 109.94 23.19
CA GLU A 310 -6.21 111.22 23.05
C GLU A 310 -6.12 112.09 24.32
N GLU A 311 -6.27 111.48 25.51
CA GLU A 311 -6.08 112.16 26.79
C GLU A 311 -4.63 112.67 26.98
N GLN A 312 -3.63 111.92 26.51
CA GLN A 312 -2.22 112.39 26.50
C GLN A 312 -2.00 113.58 25.55
N LYS A 313 -2.62 113.57 24.36
CA LYS A 313 -2.51 114.67 23.39
C LYS A 313 -3.19 115.96 23.89
N GLU A 314 -4.24 115.86 24.68
CA GLU A 314 -4.91 117.02 25.28
C GLU A 314 -4.11 117.64 26.44
N ALA A 315 -3.39 116.81 27.21
CA ALA A 315 -2.43 117.28 28.21
C ALA A 315 -1.24 118.04 27.59
N GLU A 316 -0.71 117.57 26.45
CA GLU A 316 0.34 118.26 25.68
C GLU A 316 -0.14 119.60 25.09
N ARG A 317 -1.41 119.69 24.66
CA ARG A 317 -2.00 120.92 24.11
C ARG A 317 -2.09 122.04 25.15
N LYS A 318 -2.38 121.71 26.41
CA LYS A 318 -2.35 122.67 27.53
C LYS A 318 -0.93 123.12 27.90
N ALA A 319 0.07 122.23 27.79
CA ALA A 319 1.47 122.58 28.04
C ALA A 319 2.05 123.54 26.97
N LYS A 320 1.72 123.34 25.69
CA LYS A 320 2.16 124.20 24.59
C LYS A 320 1.51 125.60 24.57
N ALA A 321 0.31 125.76 25.15
CA ALA A 321 -0.36 127.06 25.27
C ALA A 321 0.31 128.01 26.29
N ASN A 322 0.98 127.46 27.33
CA ASN A 322 1.73 128.26 28.31
C ASN A 322 3.16 128.61 27.87
N GLN A 323 3.75 127.82 26.96
CA GLN A 323 5.09 128.11 26.40
C GLN A 323 5.07 129.21 25.32
N ALA A 324 3.93 129.48 24.68
CA ALA A 324 3.79 130.49 23.62
C ALA A 324 3.69 131.95 24.13
N ALA A 325 3.58 132.16 25.46
CA ALA A 325 3.51 133.49 26.07
C ALA A 325 4.87 134.02 26.60
N GLN A 326 5.95 133.22 26.56
CA GLN A 326 7.24 133.56 27.20
C GLN A 326 8.46 133.61 26.26
N ALA A 327 8.31 133.42 24.94
CA ALA A 327 9.44 133.39 23.99
C ALA A 327 9.41 134.54 22.96
N ALA A 328 9.11 135.75 23.41
CA ALA A 328 9.33 137.02 22.70
C ALA A 328 10.59 137.76 23.21
N ALA A 329 11.67 137.01 23.51
CA ALA A 329 12.94 137.58 23.98
C ALA A 329 14.12 136.64 23.70
N ALA A 330 14.58 136.57 22.44
CA ALA A 330 15.98 136.34 22.05
C ALA A 330 16.09 136.21 20.53
N LEU A 331 16.42 137.33 19.90
CA LEU A 331 16.82 137.47 18.50
C LEU A 331 18.36 137.40 18.44
N ILE A 332 18.89 136.73 17.40
CA ILE A 332 20.15 137.03 16.66
C ILE A 332 21.48 136.41 17.15
N ALA A 333 22.04 135.48 16.34
CA ALA A 333 23.44 135.39 15.83
C ALA A 333 23.65 134.03 15.12
N ALA A 334 23.52 133.90 13.78
CA ALA A 334 24.55 134.05 12.72
C ALA A 334 25.75 133.07 12.86
N ALA A 335 26.32 132.37 11.86
CA ALA A 335 26.09 132.14 10.44
C ALA A 335 27.06 130.99 9.98
N SER A 336 26.68 130.22 8.95
CA SER A 336 27.52 129.45 7.99
C SER A 336 28.84 128.76 8.42
N ALA A 337 28.93 127.43 8.25
CA ALA A 337 29.70 126.74 7.18
C ALA A 337 30.16 125.31 7.56
N ALA A 338 30.02 124.40 6.59
CA ALA A 338 30.92 123.31 6.16
C ALA A 338 31.44 122.20 7.11
N HIS A 339 31.29 120.95 6.61
CA HIS A 339 32.10 119.71 6.76
C HIS A 339 32.91 119.48 8.06
N ASN A 340 32.85 118.34 8.75
CA ASN A 340 33.27 117.01 8.29
C ASN A 340 32.97 115.96 9.39
N GLN A 341 33.09 114.67 9.00
CA GLN A 341 33.38 113.50 9.84
C GLN A 341 32.29 113.08 10.84
N THR A 342 32.00 111.82 11.14
CA THR A 342 32.54 110.47 10.91
C THR A 342 31.46 109.59 11.57
N GLU A 343 31.10 108.38 11.17
CA GLU A 343 31.95 107.26 10.86
C GLU A 343 31.06 106.13 10.34
N ASN A 344 31.59 105.47 9.33
CA ASN A 344 31.17 104.18 8.81
C ASN A 344 32.12 103.14 9.45
N PRO A 345 31.69 101.88 9.69
CA PRO A 345 32.23 100.81 8.83
C PRO A 345 31.26 99.64 8.61
N TYR A 346 30.60 99.62 7.44
CA TYR A 346 30.58 98.60 6.36
C TYR A 346 30.78 97.11 6.72
N PRO A 347 30.38 96.15 5.83
CA PRO A 347 29.55 96.21 4.61
C PRO A 347 28.32 95.27 4.68
N GLN A 348 27.22 95.49 3.94
CA GLN A 348 27.00 95.25 2.49
C GLN A 348 27.26 93.81 2.05
N GLY A 349 26.47 93.17 1.20
CA GLY A 349 25.34 93.55 0.35
C GLY A 349 24.63 92.25 -0.04
N GLU A 350 23.33 92.30 -0.32
CA GLU A 350 22.83 92.48 -1.70
C GLU A 350 23.30 91.35 -2.61
N ASP A 351 22.43 90.38 -2.89
CA ASP A 351 21.41 90.52 -3.92
C ASP A 351 21.05 89.19 -4.57
N ALA A 352 19.75 89.11 -4.86
CA ALA A 352 19.15 88.52 -6.04
C ALA A 352 19.31 87.01 -6.36
N ALA A 353 18.11 86.43 -6.49
CA ALA A 353 17.70 85.55 -7.59
C ALA A 353 18.17 84.08 -7.59
N ASN A 354 17.17 83.25 -7.22
CA ASN A 354 16.55 82.23 -8.06
C ASN A 354 17.30 80.90 -8.36
N ALA A 355 16.58 79.82 -8.09
CA ALA A 355 16.43 78.62 -8.91
C ALA A 355 17.57 77.58 -9.05
N THR A 356 17.31 76.40 -8.45
CA THR A 356 17.06 75.14 -9.19
C THR A 356 18.22 74.15 -9.46
N ILE A 357 18.05 72.93 -8.90
CA ILE A 357 18.20 71.57 -9.49
C ILE A 357 19.51 70.73 -9.38
N SER A 358 19.28 69.49 -8.90
CA SER A 358 19.91 68.18 -9.21
C SER A 358 21.38 67.93 -8.83
N ALA A 359 21.87 66.70 -8.64
CA ALA A 359 21.39 65.32 -8.48
C ALA A 359 22.66 64.44 -8.30
N VAL A 360 22.49 63.10 -8.28
CA VAL A 360 23.47 62.03 -8.62
C VAL A 360 24.35 61.52 -7.46
N HIS A 361 24.69 60.24 -7.26
CA HIS A 361 24.20 58.88 -7.59
C HIS A 361 25.26 57.88 -7.03
N ASN A 362 24.88 56.59 -6.99
CA ASN A 362 25.73 55.36 -7.01
C ASN A 362 26.47 54.89 -5.74
N ALA A 363 26.81 53.60 -5.55
CA ALA A 363 26.39 52.24 -5.98
C ALA A 363 27.53 51.24 -5.58
N GLY A 364 27.24 49.93 -5.50
CA GLY A 364 28.22 48.80 -5.53
C GLY A 364 28.06 47.80 -4.38
N GLU A 365 27.54 46.56 -4.54
CA GLU A 365 27.96 45.34 -5.29
C GLU A 365 28.67 44.28 -4.39
N GLN A 366 28.18 43.02 -4.40
CA GLN A 366 28.88 41.74 -4.70
C GLN A 366 28.31 40.46 -4.00
N ASN A 367 28.38 39.33 -4.74
CA ASN A 367 28.03 37.93 -4.42
C ASN A 367 29.17 37.03 -5.00
N PRO A 368 29.50 35.80 -4.50
CA PRO A 368 29.16 34.56 -5.27
C PRO A 368 29.12 33.14 -4.55
N ASN A 369 28.32 32.20 -5.13
CA ASN A 369 28.48 30.73 -5.48
C ASN A 369 28.41 29.43 -4.56
N VAL A 370 27.40 28.56 -4.85
CA VAL A 370 27.18 27.08 -5.22
C VAL A 370 27.80 25.75 -4.62
N ASN A 371 26.95 24.67 -4.77
CA ASN A 371 27.08 23.17 -4.92
C ASN A 371 27.14 22.26 -3.64
N GLY A 372 26.59 21.03 -3.51
CA GLY A 372 25.85 20.03 -4.34
C GLY A 372 26.39 18.57 -4.09
N THR A 373 25.58 17.53 -3.77
CA THR A 373 25.96 16.07 -3.87
C THR A 373 24.81 15.04 -3.67
N GLU A 374 24.91 13.91 -4.40
CA GLU A 374 23.98 12.76 -4.60
C GLU A 374 24.27 11.52 -3.69
N VAL A 375 23.41 10.50 -3.70
CA VAL A 375 23.59 9.18 -3.03
C VAL A 375 23.29 7.99 -3.99
N PRO A 376 24.02 6.85 -3.98
CA PRO A 376 24.04 5.84 -5.06
C PRO A 376 23.31 4.49 -4.79
N LEU A 377 23.09 3.74 -5.88
CA LEU A 377 22.47 2.40 -6.04
C LEU A 377 23.36 1.22 -5.55
N GLY A 378 22.72 0.15 -5.03
CA GLY A 378 23.37 -1.08 -4.51
C GLY A 378 23.14 -2.35 -5.35
N GLN A 379 24.10 -3.28 -5.23
CA GLN A 379 24.44 -4.48 -6.04
C GLN A 379 23.53 -5.72 -5.95
N VAL A 380 23.65 -6.58 -6.97
CA VAL A 380 23.15 -7.97 -7.08
C VAL A 380 24.07 -8.97 -6.35
N PRO A 381 23.57 -10.08 -5.75
CA PRO A 381 24.40 -11.01 -4.95
C PRO A 381 25.17 -12.06 -5.78
N THR A 382 26.33 -12.49 -5.28
CA THR A 382 27.24 -13.51 -5.84
C THR A 382 27.11 -14.88 -5.17
N LEU A 383 27.65 -15.95 -5.77
CA LEU A 383 27.50 -17.38 -5.37
C LEU A 383 27.77 -17.71 -3.88
N ASP A 384 28.55 -16.91 -3.15
CA ASP A 384 28.77 -17.09 -1.71
C ASP A 384 27.51 -16.82 -0.86
N SER A 385 26.60 -15.96 -1.31
CA SER A 385 25.32 -15.71 -0.63
C SER A 385 24.32 -16.87 -0.75
N VAL A 386 24.59 -17.83 -1.65
CA VAL A 386 23.77 -19.04 -1.84
C VAL A 386 24.18 -20.14 -0.85
N SER A 387 25.44 -20.14 -0.39
CA SER A 387 25.97 -21.05 0.62
C SER A 387 25.49 -20.68 2.04
N GLU A 388 25.46 -19.38 2.39
CA GLU A 388 24.91 -18.92 3.67
C GLU A 388 23.38 -19.11 3.75
N ALA A 389 22.66 -18.95 2.63
CA ALA A 389 21.23 -19.24 2.55
C ALA A 389 20.90 -20.73 2.79
N ALA A 390 21.80 -21.64 2.40
CA ALA A 390 21.66 -23.08 2.62
C ALA A 390 22.03 -23.51 4.07
N GLY A 391 22.92 -22.78 4.74
CA GLY A 391 23.20 -22.95 6.17
C GLY A 391 22.06 -22.46 7.08
N ASN A 392 21.32 -21.44 6.64
CA ASN A 392 20.23 -20.84 7.42
C ASN A 392 18.95 -21.71 7.46
N THR A 393 18.70 -22.55 6.45
CA THR A 393 17.57 -23.51 6.43
C THR A 393 17.73 -24.63 7.47
N ALA A 394 18.96 -25.01 7.83
CA ALA A 394 19.22 -25.98 8.90
C ALA A 394 19.05 -25.36 10.31
N GLY A 395 19.34 -24.07 10.49
CA GLY A 395 19.13 -23.34 11.75
C GLY A 395 17.66 -22.97 12.01
N ALA A 396 16.89 -22.70 10.96
CA ALA A 396 15.46 -22.32 11.03
C ALA A 396 14.56 -23.40 11.65
N ALA A 397 14.92 -24.68 11.54
CA ALA A 397 14.17 -25.79 12.14
C ALA A 397 14.34 -25.88 13.68
N GLN A 398 15.39 -25.29 14.25
CA GLN A 398 15.73 -25.38 15.68
C GLN A 398 15.46 -24.10 16.51
N GLY A 399 14.87 -23.06 15.92
CA GLY A 399 14.54 -21.82 16.62
C GLY A 399 13.38 -21.94 17.62
N SER A 400 13.26 -20.96 18.52
CA SER A 400 12.06 -20.76 19.35
C SER A 400 10.81 -20.58 18.46
N ARG A 401 9.61 -20.77 19.04
CA ARG A 401 8.35 -20.58 18.31
C ARG A 401 8.30 -19.23 17.59
N ASP A 402 8.65 -18.15 18.27
CA ASP A 402 8.63 -16.81 17.68
C ASP A 402 9.65 -16.66 16.55
N GLN A 403 10.84 -17.26 16.68
CA GLN A 403 11.84 -17.25 15.60
C GLN A 403 11.35 -18.01 14.36
N LYS A 404 10.63 -19.12 14.54
CA LYS A 404 10.04 -19.87 13.42
C LYS A 404 8.94 -19.06 12.75
N ILE A 405 8.07 -18.42 13.52
CA ILE A 405 7.02 -17.52 13.00
C ILE A 405 7.64 -16.39 12.17
N GLU A 406 8.65 -15.71 12.71
CA GLU A 406 9.31 -14.63 11.97
C GLU A 406 10.06 -15.15 10.74
N THR A 407 10.62 -16.36 10.77
CA THR A 407 11.24 -16.97 9.58
C THR A 407 10.21 -17.20 8.47
N VAL A 408 9.06 -17.77 8.80
CA VAL A 408 7.95 -17.97 7.86
C VAL A 408 7.49 -16.63 7.28
N ILE A 409 7.23 -15.64 8.14
CA ILE A 409 6.75 -14.34 7.70
C ILE A 409 7.79 -13.60 6.87
N ASN A 410 9.07 -13.60 7.26
CA ASN A 410 10.13 -12.96 6.49
C ASN A 410 10.30 -13.60 5.12
N ARG A 411 10.15 -14.92 5.00
CA ARG A 411 10.11 -15.60 3.70
C ARG A 411 8.96 -15.11 2.85
N ALA A 412 7.73 -15.08 3.38
CA ALA A 412 6.59 -14.57 2.62
C ALA A 412 6.78 -13.09 2.23
N MET A 413 7.20 -12.25 3.16
CA MET A 413 7.43 -10.81 2.95
C MET A 413 8.54 -10.53 1.91
N SER A 414 9.54 -11.41 1.81
CA SER A 414 10.58 -11.30 0.78
C SER A 414 10.05 -11.44 -0.65
N GLN A 415 8.82 -11.94 -0.80
CA GLN A 415 8.16 -12.15 -2.09
C GLN A 415 7.19 -11.02 -2.46
N LEU A 416 7.11 -9.92 -1.68
CA LEU A 416 6.28 -8.78 -2.01
C LEU A 416 6.56 -8.26 -3.43
N GLY A 417 5.51 -8.05 -4.21
CA GLY A 417 5.60 -7.63 -5.60
C GLY A 417 5.79 -8.76 -6.62
N VAL A 418 6.04 -10.01 -6.18
CA VAL A 418 6.06 -11.16 -7.10
C VAL A 418 4.67 -11.32 -7.72
N PRO A 419 4.56 -11.49 -9.05
CA PRO A 419 3.28 -11.64 -9.72
C PRO A 419 2.46 -12.82 -9.18
N TYR A 420 1.14 -12.65 -9.20
CA TYR A 420 0.26 -13.79 -9.07
C TYR A 420 0.40 -14.70 -10.29
N ALA A 421 0.58 -15.99 -10.05
CA ALA A 421 0.53 -17.04 -11.06
C ALA A 421 -0.31 -18.19 -10.51
N TRP A 422 -1.43 -18.48 -11.16
CA TRP A 422 -2.33 -19.58 -10.82
C TRP A 422 -1.62 -20.92 -10.77
N GLY A 423 -1.72 -21.66 -9.65
CA GLY A 423 -0.97 -22.90 -9.42
C GLY A 423 0.55 -22.70 -9.26
N GLY A 424 1.02 -21.45 -9.19
CA GLY A 424 2.43 -21.10 -9.06
C GLY A 424 2.90 -21.16 -7.60
N GLY A 425 4.14 -21.57 -7.40
CA GLY A 425 4.77 -21.68 -6.09
C GLY A 425 5.24 -23.09 -5.79
N THR A 426 6.45 -23.22 -5.27
CA THR A 426 7.00 -24.48 -4.74
C THR A 426 7.69 -24.22 -3.41
N ALA A 427 8.10 -25.27 -2.71
CA ALA A 427 8.92 -25.16 -1.50
C ALA A 427 10.19 -24.31 -1.70
N THR A 428 10.67 -24.15 -2.94
CA THR A 428 11.93 -23.46 -3.27
C THR A 428 11.75 -22.02 -3.77
N GLY A 429 10.54 -21.62 -4.17
CA GLY A 429 10.30 -20.27 -4.70
C GLY A 429 9.09 -20.21 -5.65
N PRO A 430 8.90 -19.05 -6.31
CA PRO A 430 7.85 -18.91 -7.31
C PRO A 430 8.11 -19.85 -8.49
N SER A 431 7.04 -20.34 -9.11
CA SER A 431 7.14 -21.26 -10.26
C SER A 431 6.20 -20.84 -11.36
N GLN A 432 6.33 -21.52 -12.51
CA GLN A 432 5.40 -21.33 -13.61
C GLN A 432 3.99 -21.70 -13.18
N GLY A 433 3.02 -20.84 -13.50
CA GLY A 433 1.61 -21.15 -13.31
C GLY A 433 1.13 -22.27 -14.23
N ILE A 434 -0.01 -22.87 -13.87
CA ILE A 434 -0.64 -23.95 -14.64
C ILE A 434 -1.82 -23.41 -15.44
N ARG A 435 -2.18 -24.12 -16.51
CA ARG A 435 -3.38 -23.77 -17.29
C ARG A 435 -4.64 -24.20 -16.54
N ASP A 436 -5.56 -23.27 -16.37
CA ASP A 436 -6.89 -23.53 -15.80
C ASP A 436 -8.00 -23.54 -16.87
N GLY A 437 -7.65 -23.27 -18.14
CA GLY A 437 -8.58 -23.14 -19.25
C GLY A 437 -9.63 -22.03 -19.07
N GLY A 438 -9.45 -21.17 -18.07
CA GLY A 438 -10.43 -20.21 -17.57
C GLY A 438 -9.86 -18.81 -17.46
N VAL A 439 -10.15 -18.13 -16.34
CA VAL A 439 -9.78 -16.72 -16.18
C VAL A 439 -8.33 -16.58 -15.81
N ALA A 440 -7.69 -17.54 -15.14
CA ALA A 440 -6.25 -17.43 -14.97
C ALA A 440 -5.54 -17.43 -16.34
N ASP A 441 -6.01 -18.26 -17.27
CA ASP A 441 -5.53 -18.26 -18.65
C ASP A 441 -5.77 -16.93 -19.40
N SER A 442 -6.91 -16.25 -19.19
CA SER A 442 -7.16 -14.94 -19.81
C SER A 442 -6.25 -13.83 -19.29
N TYR A 443 -5.73 -13.99 -18.07
CA TYR A 443 -4.71 -13.12 -17.50
C TYR A 443 -3.28 -13.59 -17.83
N GLY A 444 -3.12 -14.71 -18.53
CA GLY A 444 -1.83 -15.28 -18.92
C GLY A 444 -1.05 -15.89 -17.77
N ASP A 445 -1.73 -16.31 -16.69
CA ASP A 445 -1.07 -16.80 -15.47
C ASP A 445 -0.22 -18.06 -15.71
N TYR A 446 -0.63 -18.95 -16.62
CA TYR A 446 0.15 -20.11 -17.06
C TYR A 446 1.53 -19.75 -17.68
N ASN A 447 1.72 -18.48 -18.05
CA ASN A 447 2.94 -17.95 -18.65
C ASN A 447 3.71 -17.00 -17.70
N LYS A 448 3.33 -16.96 -16.41
CA LYS A 448 4.00 -16.17 -15.38
C LYS A 448 4.77 -17.08 -14.44
N ILE A 449 5.89 -16.56 -13.93
CA ILE A 449 6.58 -17.13 -12.76
C ILE A 449 6.09 -16.35 -11.54
N GLY A 450 5.43 -17.02 -10.62
CA GLY A 450 4.77 -16.35 -9.50
C GLY A 450 4.26 -17.30 -8.42
N PHE A 451 3.36 -16.77 -7.60
CA PHE A 451 2.67 -17.51 -6.55
C PHE A 451 1.16 -17.42 -6.70
N ASP A 452 0.47 -18.50 -6.35
CA ASP A 452 -0.91 -18.42 -5.88
C ASP A 452 -0.96 -18.47 -4.34
N CYS A 453 -2.17 -18.44 -3.77
CA CYS A 453 -2.35 -18.28 -2.33
C CYS A 453 -1.72 -19.41 -1.51
N SER A 454 -2.04 -20.66 -1.83
CA SER A 454 -1.52 -21.85 -1.15
C SER A 454 -0.05 -22.11 -1.50
N GLY A 455 0.40 -21.73 -2.70
CA GLY A 455 1.80 -21.75 -3.14
C GLY A 455 2.71 -20.80 -2.36
N LEU A 456 2.23 -19.60 -2.02
CA LEU A 456 2.97 -18.69 -1.15
C LEU A 456 3.11 -19.26 0.28
N VAL A 457 2.03 -19.84 0.80
CA VAL A 457 1.99 -20.43 2.15
C VAL A 457 2.94 -21.62 2.25
N LEU A 458 2.88 -22.57 1.32
CA LEU A 458 3.79 -23.73 1.34
C LEU A 458 5.25 -23.30 1.20
N TYR A 459 5.55 -22.30 0.37
CA TYR A 459 6.90 -21.76 0.23
C TYR A 459 7.42 -21.16 1.54
N ALA A 460 6.58 -20.38 2.23
CA ALA A 460 6.93 -19.74 3.48
C ALA A 460 7.26 -20.78 4.56
N TYR A 461 6.37 -21.77 4.72
CA TYR A 461 6.48 -22.83 5.73
C TYR A 461 7.57 -23.88 5.43
N ALA A 462 7.91 -24.10 4.16
CA ALA A 462 9.04 -24.94 3.78
C ALA A 462 10.37 -24.45 4.38
N GLY A 463 10.50 -23.14 4.66
CA GLY A 463 11.69 -22.56 5.26
C GLY A 463 12.01 -23.02 6.68
N ILE A 464 11.02 -23.59 7.38
CA ILE A 464 11.19 -24.18 8.71
C ILE A 464 10.96 -25.71 8.69
N GLY A 465 10.92 -26.32 7.50
CA GLY A 465 10.75 -27.76 7.31
C GLY A 465 9.31 -28.27 7.41
N ILE A 466 8.29 -27.40 7.39
CA ILE A 466 6.88 -27.83 7.33
C ILE A 466 6.48 -27.95 5.86
N ALA A 467 6.26 -29.18 5.40
CA ALA A 467 5.73 -29.47 4.08
C ALA A 467 4.20 -29.34 4.10
N LEU A 468 3.66 -28.57 3.15
CA LEU A 468 2.22 -28.37 2.98
C LEU A 468 1.81 -28.77 1.55
N PRO A 469 0.61 -29.35 1.38
CA PRO A 469 0.06 -29.60 0.05
C PRO A 469 -0.22 -28.28 -0.67
N HIS A 470 -0.13 -28.28 -2.00
CA HIS A 470 -0.41 -27.11 -2.84
C HIS A 470 -1.91 -26.94 -3.11
N TYR A 471 -2.71 -26.98 -2.04
CA TYR A 471 -4.16 -26.81 -2.10
C TYR A 471 -4.68 -26.26 -0.78
N THR A 472 -5.49 -25.21 -0.84
CA THR A 472 -5.93 -24.45 0.33
C THR A 472 -6.78 -25.30 1.26
N GLY A 473 -7.72 -26.07 0.70
CA GLY A 473 -8.57 -26.97 1.48
C GLY A 473 -7.79 -28.06 2.24
N TYR A 474 -6.71 -28.58 1.67
CA TYR A 474 -5.85 -29.54 2.37
C TYR A 474 -4.96 -28.85 3.41
N GLN A 475 -4.46 -27.65 3.12
CA GLN A 475 -3.74 -26.83 4.11
C GLN A 475 -4.62 -26.51 5.31
N TYR A 476 -5.92 -26.30 5.10
CA TYR A 476 -6.84 -26.10 6.21
C TYR A 476 -6.86 -27.30 7.15
N GLN A 477 -6.78 -28.53 6.63
CA GLN A 477 -6.79 -29.75 7.45
C GLN A 477 -5.47 -29.98 8.20
N TYR A 478 -4.40 -29.24 7.89
CA TYR A 478 -3.07 -29.39 8.47
C TYR A 478 -2.86 -28.50 9.70
N GLY A 479 -2.83 -29.06 10.91
CA GLY A 479 -2.49 -28.31 12.14
C GLY A 479 -3.65 -28.12 13.11
N THR A 480 -3.52 -27.16 14.02
CA THR A 480 -4.50 -26.92 15.10
C THR A 480 -5.49 -25.83 14.72
N LYS A 481 -6.79 -26.10 14.89
CA LYS A 481 -7.84 -25.10 14.68
C LYS A 481 -7.82 -24.05 15.79
N VAL A 482 -7.79 -22.78 15.42
CA VAL A 482 -7.80 -21.63 16.32
C VAL A 482 -9.04 -20.80 16.03
N ASN A 483 -9.80 -20.40 17.04
CA ASN A 483 -10.95 -19.53 16.83
C ASN A 483 -10.49 -18.20 16.22
N ILE A 484 -11.25 -17.61 15.29
CA ILE A 484 -10.87 -16.32 14.67
C ILE A 484 -10.62 -15.20 15.71
N ASN A 485 -11.26 -15.26 16.88
CA ASN A 485 -11.04 -14.29 17.95
C ASN A 485 -9.71 -14.48 18.71
N GLU A 486 -8.98 -15.58 18.46
CA GLU A 486 -7.75 -15.99 19.14
C GLU A 486 -6.54 -16.06 18.19
N ILE A 487 -6.70 -15.53 16.98
CA ILE A 487 -5.66 -15.56 15.95
C ILE A 487 -4.43 -14.78 16.40
N GLN A 488 -3.27 -15.38 16.14
CA GLN A 488 -1.97 -14.83 16.44
C GLN A 488 -1.17 -14.71 15.15
N ARG A 489 -0.22 -13.79 15.15
CA ARG A 489 0.76 -13.65 14.08
C ARG A 489 1.38 -15.01 13.75
N GLY A 490 1.41 -15.35 12.46
CA GLY A 490 1.83 -16.65 11.95
C GLY A 490 0.68 -17.59 11.62
N ASP A 491 -0.51 -17.43 12.21
CA ASP A 491 -1.67 -18.27 11.91
C ASP A 491 -2.12 -18.10 10.46
N LEU A 492 -2.62 -19.19 9.86
CA LEU A 492 -3.18 -19.21 8.52
C LEU A 492 -4.67 -18.87 8.58
N LEU A 493 -5.07 -17.86 7.82
CA LEU A 493 -6.45 -17.43 7.65
C LEU A 493 -7.01 -18.03 6.37
N PHE A 494 -8.27 -18.45 6.39
CA PHE A 494 -8.90 -19.11 5.25
C PHE A 494 -10.27 -18.54 4.93
N TRP A 495 -10.66 -18.62 3.66
CA TRP A 495 -11.95 -18.16 3.16
C TRP A 495 -12.70 -19.27 2.44
N GLY A 496 -14.03 -19.16 2.44
CA GLY A 496 -14.94 -20.09 1.77
C GLY A 496 -15.50 -21.22 2.64
N PRO A 497 -16.57 -21.90 2.18
CA PRO A 497 -17.02 -23.17 2.71
C PRO A 497 -15.86 -24.16 2.62
N ASN A 498 -15.67 -24.88 3.72
CA ASN A 498 -14.55 -25.80 3.93
C ASN A 498 -13.16 -25.16 3.78
N ALA A 499 -13.04 -23.82 3.85
CA ALA A 499 -11.77 -23.09 3.80
C ALA A 499 -11.00 -23.25 2.48
N GLU A 500 -11.72 -23.45 1.38
CA GLU A 500 -11.10 -23.77 0.10
C GLU A 500 -10.67 -22.49 -0.66
N TYR A 501 -11.39 -21.37 -0.56
CA TYR A 501 -11.26 -20.28 -1.57
C TYR A 501 -9.95 -19.50 -1.55
N HIS A 502 -9.37 -19.33 -0.38
CA HIS A 502 -8.16 -18.53 -0.23
C HIS A 502 -7.47 -18.84 1.09
N VAL A 503 -6.16 -18.65 1.12
CA VAL A 503 -5.35 -18.70 2.34
C VAL A 503 -4.37 -17.54 2.38
N ALA A 504 -4.18 -16.99 3.57
CA ALA A 504 -3.23 -15.92 3.85
C ALA A 504 -2.52 -16.16 5.19
N ILE A 505 -1.34 -15.57 5.37
CA ILE A 505 -0.61 -15.64 6.64
C ILE A 505 -0.94 -14.38 7.45
N TYR A 506 -1.46 -14.55 8.67
CA TYR A 506 -1.78 -13.44 9.55
C TYR A 506 -0.51 -12.78 10.08
N LEU A 507 -0.41 -11.46 9.97
CA LEU A 507 0.74 -10.67 10.39
C LEU A 507 0.54 -10.04 11.78
N GLY A 508 -0.63 -10.20 12.40
CA GLY A 508 -1.03 -9.40 13.56
C GLY A 508 -1.61 -8.05 13.15
N ASN A 509 -2.16 -7.31 14.12
CA ASN A 509 -2.71 -5.96 13.93
C ASN A 509 -3.76 -5.84 12.79
N GLY A 510 -4.53 -6.90 12.53
CA GLY A 510 -5.53 -6.90 11.46
C GLY A 510 -4.92 -6.88 10.05
N GLN A 511 -3.66 -7.27 9.88
CA GLN A 511 -2.99 -7.37 8.58
C GLN A 511 -2.65 -8.82 8.22
N MET A 512 -2.56 -9.10 6.93
CA MET A 512 -2.17 -10.40 6.39
C MET A 512 -1.31 -10.24 5.14
N ILE A 513 -0.48 -11.23 4.85
CA ILE A 513 0.22 -11.34 3.56
C ILE A 513 -0.42 -12.44 2.72
N GLU A 514 -0.61 -12.15 1.44
CA GLU A 514 -1.33 -13.00 0.49
C GLU A 514 -0.80 -12.86 -0.94
N ALA A 515 -1.06 -13.88 -1.75
CA ALA A 515 -1.06 -13.80 -3.21
C ALA A 515 -2.53 -13.82 -3.66
N PRO A 516 -3.16 -12.65 -3.89
CA PRO A 516 -4.61 -12.54 -3.82
C PRO A 516 -5.33 -13.16 -5.02
N GLN A 517 -4.97 -12.76 -6.25
CA GLN A 517 -5.65 -13.19 -7.49
C GLN A 517 -4.89 -12.79 -8.76
N SER A 518 -5.32 -13.35 -9.90
CA SER A 518 -4.86 -13.01 -11.25
C SER A 518 -4.81 -11.50 -11.50
N GLY A 519 -3.72 -11.03 -12.10
CA GLY A 519 -3.49 -9.60 -12.36
C GLY A 519 -2.96 -8.79 -11.17
N SER A 520 -2.82 -9.40 -9.99
CA SER A 520 -2.23 -8.79 -8.81
C SER A 520 -0.82 -9.30 -8.52
N VAL A 521 -0.25 -8.87 -7.40
CA VAL A 521 1.06 -9.30 -6.88
C VAL A 521 0.93 -9.74 -5.42
N VAL A 522 1.93 -10.44 -4.90
CA VAL A 522 2.04 -10.70 -3.47
C VAL A 522 2.07 -9.37 -2.73
N GLN A 523 1.19 -9.21 -1.74
CA GLN A 523 0.98 -7.94 -1.05
C GLN A 523 0.56 -8.13 0.41
N VAL A 524 0.70 -7.07 1.20
CA VAL A 524 0.08 -6.96 2.53
C VAL A 524 -1.27 -6.28 2.38
N SER A 525 -2.30 -6.89 2.95
CA SER A 525 -3.67 -6.38 2.95
C SER A 525 -4.24 -6.34 4.37
N SER A 526 -5.27 -5.53 4.58
CA SER A 526 -6.12 -5.65 5.76
C SER A 526 -6.87 -6.98 5.75
N VAL A 527 -7.06 -7.58 6.92
CA VAL A 527 -7.82 -8.83 7.06
C VAL A 527 -9.26 -8.62 6.61
N ARG A 528 -9.70 -9.47 5.69
CA ARG A 528 -11.08 -9.52 5.20
C ARG A 528 -11.88 -10.53 6.03
N TYR A 529 -12.86 -10.09 6.82
CA TYR A 529 -13.65 -11.01 7.66
C TYR A 529 -14.86 -11.63 6.92
N ALA A 530 -15.35 -10.99 5.87
CA ALA A 530 -16.43 -11.53 5.06
C ALA A 530 -15.99 -12.85 4.40
N GLY A 531 -16.82 -13.90 4.54
CA GLY A 531 -16.53 -15.23 3.97
C GLY A 531 -15.37 -15.98 4.63
N MET A 532 -14.82 -15.47 5.75
CA MET A 532 -13.75 -16.15 6.49
C MET A 532 -14.28 -17.41 7.17
N SER A 533 -13.47 -18.46 7.17
CA SER A 533 -13.74 -19.68 7.93
C SER A 533 -13.82 -19.39 9.44
N PRO A 534 -14.65 -20.13 10.21
CA PRO A 534 -14.80 -19.91 11.66
C PRO A 534 -13.53 -20.23 12.46
N TYR A 535 -12.57 -20.92 11.84
CA TYR A 535 -11.28 -21.23 12.43
C TYR A 535 -10.15 -20.81 11.50
N ALA A 536 -9.07 -20.32 12.10
CA ALA A 536 -7.74 -20.26 11.51
C ALA A 536 -6.99 -21.57 11.77
N VAL A 537 -5.81 -21.70 11.20
CA VAL A 537 -4.93 -22.85 11.43
C VAL A 537 -3.59 -22.40 11.98
N ARG A 538 -3.17 -22.99 13.10
CA ARG A 538 -1.86 -22.80 13.71
C ARG A 538 -0.98 -24.01 13.47
N LEU A 539 0.18 -23.76 12.88
CA LEU A 539 1.21 -24.77 12.56
C LEU A 539 2.40 -24.75 13.53
N ILE A 540 2.56 -23.70 14.34
CA ILE A 540 3.70 -23.47 15.26
C ILE A 540 3.24 -23.09 16.67
#